data_AF-A0A662VMC1-F1
#
_entry.id   AF-A0A662VMC1-F1
#
_cell.length_a   1.000
_cell.length_b   1.000
_cell.length_c   1.000
_cell.angle_alpha   90.00
_cell.angle_beta   90.00
_cell.angle_gamma   90.00
#
_symmetry.space_group_name_H-M   'P 1'
#
loop_
_entity.id
_entity.type
_entity.pdbx_description
1 polymer ?
#
loop_
_entity_poly.entity_id
_entity_poly.type
_entity_poly.pdbx_seq_one_letter_code
_entity_poly.pdbx_strand_id
1 'polypeptide(L)' 'MVKTVTIADDVYEELIRIKGNRSFSEVIRELLKSRKGNAEALMKIFGVLSEEEYMKVKSEIDALKEDFERWGQFLTRM' A
#
# COMPACT_ATOMS: atom_id res chain seq x y z
N MET A 1 -3.99 11.59 30.26
CA MET A 1 -5.29 12.32 30.27
C MET A 1 -6.13 11.79 29.13
N VAL A 2 -7.39 11.43 29.39
CA VAL A 2 -8.30 10.90 28.35
C VAL A 2 -8.97 12.07 27.63
N LYS A 3 -9.14 11.95 26.32
CA LYS A 3 -9.85 12.90 25.45
C LYS A 3 -10.79 12.09 24.56
N THR A 4 -12.03 12.55 24.42
CA THR A 4 -13.03 11.93 23.54
C THR A 4 -12.91 12.54 22.14
N VAL A 5 -12.92 11.69 21.11
CA VAL A 5 -12.93 12.09 19.70
C VAL A 5 -14.09 11.36 19.04
N THR A 6 -14.90 12.09 18.30
CA THR A 6 -16.00 11.52 17.50
C THR A 6 -15.49 11.30 16.08
N ILE A 7 -15.80 10.14 15.51
CA ILE A 7 -15.44 9.75 14.15
C ILE A 7 -16.68 9.17 13.46
N ALA A 8 -16.65 9.10 12.13
CA ALA A 8 -17.71 8.45 11.37
C ALA A 8 -17.68 6.92 11.58
N ASP A 9 -18.82 6.28 11.40
CA ASP A 9 -18.99 4.84 11.66
C ASP A 9 -18.11 3.98 10.75
N ASP A 10 -17.94 4.36 9.48
CA ASP A 10 -17.05 3.69 8.52
C ASP A 10 -15.59 3.69 9.00
N VAL A 11 -15.10 4.83 9.49
CA VAL A 11 -13.76 4.97 10.06
C VAL A 11 -13.60 4.12 11.32
N TYR A 12 -14.64 4.02 12.14
CA TYR A 12 -14.64 3.17 13.33
C TYR A 12 -14.51 1.69 12.97
N GLU A 13 -15.27 1.22 11.98
CA GLU A 13 -15.21 -0.16 11.48
C GLU A 13 -13.83 -0.52 10.92
N GLU A 14 -13.20 0.39 10.17
CA GLU A 14 -11.83 0.19 9.69
C GLU A 14 -10.83 0.09 10.85
N LEU A 15 -10.96 0.97 11.85
CA LEU A 15 -10.08 0.93 13.02
C LEU A 15 -10.27 -0.34 13.85
N ILE A 16 -11.49 -0.91 13.94
CA ILE A 16 -11.72 -2.20 14.57
C ILE A 16 -10.93 -3.30 13.86
N ARG A 17 -11.00 -3.35 12.52
CA ARG A 17 -10.28 -4.36 11.72
C ARG A 17 -8.77 -4.28 11.91
N ILE A 18 -8.22 -3.07 11.97
CA ILE A 18 -6.79 -2.82 12.17
C ILE A 18 -6.36 -3.13 13.62
N LYS A 19 -7.22 -2.82 14.59
CA LYS A 19 -6.92 -2.94 16.02
C LYS A 19 -6.75 -4.38 16.47
N GLY A 20 -7.58 -5.31 15.99
CA GLY A 20 -7.60 -6.68 16.50
C GLY A 20 -7.67 -6.71 18.03
N ASN A 21 -6.67 -7.30 18.70
CA ASN A 21 -6.59 -7.42 20.17
C ASN A 21 -5.98 -6.20 20.89
N ARG A 22 -5.63 -5.13 20.17
CA ARG A 22 -4.87 -3.99 20.70
C ARG A 22 -5.78 -2.88 21.22
N SER A 23 -5.24 -1.84 21.84
CA SER A 23 -6.03 -0.63 22.15
C SER A 23 -6.08 0.34 20.96
N PHE A 24 -7.17 1.11 20.83
CA PHE A 24 -7.25 2.15 19.79
C PHE A 24 -6.13 3.19 19.94
N SER A 25 -5.78 3.53 21.19
CA SER A 25 -4.68 4.45 21.48
C SER A 25 -3.31 3.95 20.99
N GLU A 26 -3.05 2.64 21.02
CA GLU A 26 -1.82 2.05 20.48
C GLU A 26 -1.80 2.12 18.96
N VAL A 27 -2.91 1.74 18.31
CA VAL A 27 -3.06 1.79 16.86
C VAL A 27 -2.89 3.22 16.35
N ILE A 28 -3.58 4.19 16.97
CA ILE A 28 -3.47 5.61 16.61
C ILE A 28 -2.04 6.10 16.84
N ARG A 29 -1.38 5.72 17.94
CA ARG A 29 0.00 6.11 18.22
C ARG A 29 0.97 5.55 17.18
N GLU A 30 0.76 4.33 16.71
CA GLU A 30 1.54 3.76 15.61
C GLU A 30 1.25 4.47 14.30
N LEU A 31 0.00 4.70 13.92
CA LEU A 31 -0.34 5.45 12.70
C LEU A 31 0.27 6.86 12.71
N LEU A 32 0.30 7.52 13.87
CA LEU A 32 0.96 8.81 14.05
C LEU A 32 2.50 8.72 13.97
N LYS A 33 3.09 7.61 14.40
CA LYS A 33 4.53 7.32 14.20
C LYS A 33 4.83 6.99 12.73
N SER A 34 3.97 6.22 12.07
CA SER A 34 4.06 5.81 10.67
C SER A 34 3.87 6.98 9.71
N ARG A 35 3.13 8.04 10.10
CA ARG A 35 3.11 9.31 9.34
C ARG A 35 4.49 9.98 9.23
N LYS A 36 5.46 9.64 10.10
CA LYS A 36 6.86 10.09 9.97
C LYS A 36 7.73 9.15 9.13
N GLY A 37 7.25 7.98 8.72
CA GLY A 37 8.11 6.95 8.12
C GLY A 37 7.36 6.05 7.17
N ASN A 38 7.15 6.54 5.94
CA ASN A 38 7.00 5.66 4.78
C ASN A 38 7.73 6.20 3.56
N ALA A 39 8.00 7.51 3.47
CA ALA A 39 8.89 8.04 2.43
C ALA A 39 10.30 7.41 2.51
N GLU A 40 10.86 7.25 3.71
CA GLU A 40 12.21 6.72 3.91
C GLU A 40 12.31 5.19 3.72
N ALA A 41 11.23 4.46 4.07
CA ALA A 41 11.12 3.02 3.79
C ALA A 41 10.88 2.75 2.30
N LEU A 42 10.03 3.54 1.64
CA LEU A 42 9.85 3.50 0.18
C LEU A 42 11.15 3.90 -0.56
N MET A 43 11.91 4.87 -0.06
CA MET A 43 13.23 5.24 -0.59
C MET A 43 14.31 4.17 -0.39
N LYS A 44 14.23 3.33 0.66
CA LYS A 44 15.14 2.18 0.86
C LYS A 44 14.75 0.97 0.00
N ILE A 45 13.46 0.74 -0.22
CA ILE A 45 12.94 -0.38 -1.03
C ILE A 45 13.10 -0.08 -2.53
N PHE A 46 12.82 1.16 -2.93
CA PHE A 46 12.94 1.65 -4.30
C PHE A 46 14.03 2.71 -4.40
N GLY A 47 15.18 2.51 -3.75
CA GLY A 47 16.35 3.36 -3.98
C GLY A 47 16.47 3.61 -5.49
N VAL A 48 16.71 4.88 -5.89
CA VAL A 48 16.67 5.30 -7.30
C VAL A 48 17.34 4.22 -8.15
N LEU A 49 16.51 3.49 -8.91
CA LEU A 49 17.00 2.37 -9.71
C LEU A 49 18.14 2.91 -10.56
N SER A 50 19.27 2.20 -10.57
CA SER A 50 20.28 2.47 -11.59
C SER A 50 19.63 2.33 -12.97
N GLU A 51 20.18 2.98 -13.98
CA GLU A 51 19.63 2.93 -15.34
C GLU A 51 19.42 1.48 -15.82
N GLU A 52 20.33 0.58 -15.44
CA GLU A 52 20.27 -0.84 -15.77
C GLU A 52 19.12 -1.57 -15.03
N GLU A 53 18.98 -1.32 -13.72
CA GLU A 53 17.86 -1.87 -12.93
C GLU A 53 16.51 -1.33 -13.42
N TYR A 54 16.44 -0.05 -13.76
CA TYR A 54 15.26 0.57 -14.34
C TYR A 54 14.86 -0.09 -15.65
N MET A 55 15.82 -0.28 -16.56
CA MET A 55 15.56 -0.89 -17.86
C MET A 55 15.09 -2.34 -17.74
N LYS A 56 15.65 -3.10 -16.78
CA LYS A 56 15.22 -4.47 -16.50
C LYS A 56 13.80 -4.53 -15.93
N VAL A 57 13.51 -3.73 -14.89
CA VAL A 57 12.18 -3.71 -14.28
C VAL A 57 11.12 -3.23 -15.29
N LYS A 58 11.47 -2.26 -16.14
CA LYS A 58 10.60 -1.77 -17.20
C LYS A 58 10.24 -2.85 -18.20
N SER A 59 11.22 -3.64 -18.67
CA SER A 59 10.95 -4.70 -19.65
C SER A 59 10.08 -5.82 -19.08
N GLU A 60 10.27 -6.19 -17.81
CA GLU A 60 9.43 -7.17 -17.10
C GLU A 60 7.97 -6.68 -16.98
N ILE A 61 7.77 -5.41 -16.65
CA ILE A 61 6.42 -4.80 -16.58
C ILE A 61 5.75 -4.76 -17.95
N ASP A 62 6.47 -4.40 -19.01
CA ASP A 62 5.90 -4.31 -20.35
C ASP A 62 5.53 -5.69 -20.91
N ALA A 63 6.35 -6.71 -20.67
CA ALA A 63 6.01 -8.10 -21.01
C ALA A 63 4.74 -8.58 -20.28
N LEU A 64 4.61 -8.25 -18.98
CA LEU A 64 3.43 -8.59 -18.19
C LEU A 64 2.16 -7.92 -18.74
N LYS A 65 2.26 -6.66 -19.21
CA LYS A 65 1.12 -5.96 -19.83
C LYS A 65 0.70 -6.63 -21.13
N GLU A 66 1.64 -7.02 -21.98
CA GLU A 66 1.33 -7.74 -23.21
C GLU A 66 0.62 -9.06 -22.93
N ASP A 67 1.10 -9.82 -21.94
CA ASP A 67 0.47 -11.08 -21.55
C ASP A 67 -0.95 -10.83 -21.03
N PHE A 68 -1.16 -9.77 -20.26
CA PHE A 68 -2.48 -9.38 -19.76
C PHE A 68 -3.43 -8.96 -20.89
N GLU A 69 -2.94 -8.22 -21.89
CA GLU A 69 -3.71 -7.85 -23.08
C GLU A 69 -4.07 -9.07 -23.93
N ARG A 70 -3.13 -9.99 -24.16
CA ARG A 70 -3.38 -11.25 -24.85
C ARG A 70 -4.43 -12.07 -24.11
N TRP A 71 -4.34 -12.12 -22.79
CA TRP A 71 -5.31 -12.83 -21.95
C TRP A 71 -6.70 -12.19 -22.03
N GLY A 72 -6.78 -10.85 -21.97
CA GLY A 72 -8.03 -10.11 -22.16
C GLY A 72 -8.67 -10.34 -23.54
N GLN A 73 -7.85 -10.37 -24.60
CA GLN A 73 -8.31 -10.67 -25.97
C GLN A 73 -8.78 -12.13 -26.13
N PHE A 74 -8.12 -13.06 -25.45
CA PHE A 74 -8.55 -14.46 -25.42
C PHE A 74 -9.93 -14.60 -24.76
N LEU A 75 -10.14 -13.94 -23.62
CA LEU A 75 -11.41 -13.99 -22.87
C LEU A 75 -12.57 -13.27 -23.57
N THR A 76 -12.30 -12.30 -24.46
CA THR A 76 -13.32 -11.57 -25.23
C THR A 76 -13.64 -12.18 -26.59
N ARG A 77 -12.89 -13.21 -27.02
CA ARG A 77 -13.14 -13.99 -28.26
C ARG A 77 -13.93 -15.28 -28.02
N MET A 78 -14.31 -15.58 -26.77
CA MET A 78 -15.24 -16.66 -26.40
C MET A 78 -16.69 -16.19 -26.43
#